data_AF-A0A955TT87-F1
#
_entry.id   AF-A0A955TT87-F1
#
_cell.length_a   1.000
_cell.length_b   1.000
_cell.length_c   1.000
_cell.angle_alpha   90.00
_cell.angle_beta   90.00
_cell.angle_gamma   90.00
#
_symmetry.space_group_name_H-M   'P 1'
#
loop_
_entity.id
_entity.type
_entity.pdbx_description
1 polymer ?
#
loop_
_entity_poly.entity_id
_entity_poly.type
_entity_poly.pdbx_seq_one_letter_code
_entity_poly.pdbx_strand_id
1 'polypeptide(L)'
;RDKRCLPWNGVNLLDSICAVLDPLFDELIIVTAASDYELRSASVRSITDEIPGKGSIGGLFSGILHSHNPYSFVVACDMPYLHSGVVERICLSPPADLVVVHLLHGIQPLHARYSKK
;
A
#
# COMPACT_ATOMS: atom_id res chain seq x y z
N ARG A 1 19.43 6.10 0.60
CA ARG A 1 19.06 6.03 -0.84
C ARG A 1 17.56 5.76 -0.88
N ASP A 2 16.80 6.60 -1.56
CA ASP A 2 15.34 6.49 -1.56
C ASP A 2 14.90 5.28 -2.39
N LYS A 3 14.22 4.31 -1.77
CA LYS A 3 13.73 3.10 -2.45
C LYS A 3 12.60 3.42 -3.43
N ARG A 4 11.89 4.55 -3.26
CA ARG A 4 10.74 4.97 -4.08
C ARG A 4 11.09 5.18 -5.55
N CYS A 5 12.32 5.61 -5.83
CA CYS A 5 12.82 5.92 -7.17
C CYS A 5 13.77 4.85 -7.73
N LEU A 6 13.69 3.61 -7.21
CA LEU A 6 14.49 2.53 -7.78
C LEU A 6 13.95 2.18 -9.16
N PRO A 7 14.80 2.20 -10.21
CA PRO A 7 14.38 1.79 -11.53
C PRO A 7 14.11 0.29 -11.53
N TRP A 8 12.93 -0.08 -12.01
CA TRP A 8 12.45 -1.44 -12.17
C TRP A 8 11.88 -1.59 -13.58
N ASN A 9 12.46 -2.45 -14.40
CA ASN A 9 12.03 -2.67 -15.80
C ASN A 9 11.87 -1.38 -16.64
N GLY A 10 12.67 -0.34 -16.38
CA GLY A 10 12.63 0.93 -17.12
C GLY A 10 11.62 1.96 -16.61
N VAL A 11 10.88 1.66 -15.53
CA VAL A 11 9.97 2.59 -14.82
C VAL A 11 10.35 2.66 -13.34
N ASN A 12 9.74 3.57 -12.56
CA ASN A 12 9.96 3.52 -11.11
C ASN A 12 9.18 2.35 -10.49
N LEU A 13 9.73 1.77 -9.44
CA LEU A 13 9.09 0.68 -8.71
C LEU A 13 7.70 1.06 -8.16
N LEU A 14 7.58 2.26 -7.59
CA LEU A 14 6.30 2.75 -7.06
C LEU A 14 5.26 2.94 -8.16
N ASP A 15 5.66 3.47 -9.32
CA ASP A 15 4.77 3.60 -10.49
C ASP A 15 4.27 2.22 -10.97
N SER A 16 5.15 1.20 -10.94
CA SER A 16 4.78 -0.18 -11.30
C SER A 16 3.74 -0.76 -10.34
N ILE A 17 3.91 -0.52 -9.04
CA ILE A 17 2.97 -0.97 -8.00
C ILE A 17 1.62 -0.27 -8.18
N CYS A 18 1.62 1.05 -8.38
CA CYS A 18 0.40 1.81 -8.64
C CYS A 18 -0.33 1.29 -9.89
N ALA A 19 0.37 1.01 -10.98
CA ALA A 19 -0.24 0.47 -12.19
C ALA A 19 -0.94 -0.88 -12.00
N VAL A 20 -0.44 -1.73 -11.08
CA VAL A 20 -1.09 -3.00 -10.72
C VAL A 20 -2.36 -2.79 -9.89
N LEU A 21 -2.38 -1.75 -9.05
CA LEU A 21 -3.46 -1.49 -8.09
C LEU A 21 -4.57 -0.58 -8.64
N ASP A 22 -4.24 0.36 -9.53
CA ASP A 22 -5.18 1.35 -10.10
C ASP A 22 -6.46 0.72 -10.67
N PRO A 23 -6.43 -0.42 -11.42
CA PRO A 23 -7.66 -1.04 -11.89
C PRO A 23 -8.45 -1.83 -10.82
N LEU A 24 -7.89 -2.02 -9.62
CA LEU A 24 -8.47 -2.86 -8.57
C LEU A 24 -9.16 -2.06 -7.45
N PHE A 25 -8.82 -0.77 -7.30
CA PHE A 25 -9.26 0.05 -6.18
C PHE A 25 -9.78 1.40 -6.66
N ASP A 26 -10.92 1.82 -6.09
CA ASP A 26 -11.48 3.16 -6.33
C ASP A 26 -10.66 4.28 -5.69
N GLU A 27 -9.71 3.92 -4.81
CA GLU A 27 -8.88 4.83 -4.05
C GLU A 27 -7.48 4.27 -3.85
N LEU A 28 -6.47 5.07 -4.19
CA LEU A 28 -5.08 4.80 -3.89
C LEU A 28 -4.49 5.91 -3.02
N ILE A 29 -3.86 5.51 -1.92
CA ILE A 29 -3.20 6.41 -0.96
C ILE A 29 -1.75 6.00 -0.84
N ILE A 30 -0.85 6.96 -0.99
CA ILE A 30 0.56 6.79 -0.67
C ILE A 30 0.87 7.61 0.56
N VAL A 31 1.49 6.95 1.53
CA VAL A 31 1.91 7.57 2.78
C VAL A 31 3.41 7.79 2.74
N THR A 32 3.83 9.05 2.88
CA THR A 32 5.24 9.45 2.87
C THR A 32 5.64 10.10 4.19
N ALA A 33 6.94 10.09 4.49
CA ALA A 33 7.48 10.76 5.67
C ALA A 33 7.54 12.30 5.50
N ALA A 34 7.48 12.78 4.26
CA ALA A 34 7.50 14.20 3.92
C ALA A 34 6.66 14.43 2.65
N SER A 35 6.18 15.66 2.46
CA SER A 35 5.45 16.10 1.27
C SER A 35 6.42 16.33 0.08
N ASP A 36 7.25 15.34 -0.23
CA ASP A 36 8.38 15.42 -1.17
C ASP A 36 8.20 14.54 -2.41
N TYR A 37 7.06 13.87 -2.53
CA TYR A 37 6.80 12.93 -3.61
C TYR A 37 5.71 13.47 -4.54
N GLU A 38 6.10 13.89 -5.73
CA GLU A 38 5.17 14.24 -6.81
C GLU A 38 4.74 12.98 -7.54
N LEU A 39 3.48 12.63 -7.37
CA LEU A 39 2.85 11.54 -8.10
C LEU A 39 2.63 11.92 -9.56
N ARG A 40 2.97 10.99 -10.45
CA ARG A 40 2.70 11.15 -11.89
C ARG A 40 1.25 10.83 -12.25
N SER A 41 0.53 10.06 -11.42
CA SER A 41 -0.87 9.73 -11.64
C SER A 41 -1.80 10.68 -10.87
N ALA A 42 -2.77 11.25 -11.58
CA ALA A 42 -3.79 12.13 -10.99
C ALA A 42 -4.77 11.40 -10.05
N SER A 43 -4.85 10.07 -10.10
CA SER A 43 -5.77 9.24 -9.31
C SER A 43 -5.27 8.93 -7.89
N VAL A 44 -4.01 9.24 -7.56
CA VAL A 44 -3.38 8.80 -6.31
C VAL A 44 -3.26 9.96 -5.33
N ARG A 45 -3.72 9.76 -4.09
CA ARG A 45 -3.61 10.73 -3.00
C ARG A 45 -2.29 10.53 -2.25
N SER A 46 -1.46 11.56 -2.14
CA SER A 46 -0.29 11.54 -1.25
C SER A 46 -0.65 12.17 0.09
N ILE A 47 -0.33 11.49 1.18
CA ILE A 47 -0.48 12.01 2.54
C ILE A 47 0.82 11.84 3.33
N THR A 48 1.00 12.68 4.34
CA THR A 48 2.14 12.58 5.26
C THR A 48 1.77 11.69 6.45
N ASP A 49 2.74 10.95 6.98
CA ASP A 49 2.56 10.15 8.20
C ASP A 49 2.21 11.05 9.41
N GLU A 50 1.06 10.78 10.04
CA GLU A 50 0.54 11.45 11.24
C GLU A 50 1.42 11.22 12.48
N ILE A 51 2.13 10.09 12.53
CA ILE A 51 2.99 9.75 13.66
C ILE A 51 4.43 9.52 13.16
N PRO A 52 5.18 10.61 12.90
CA PRO A 52 6.53 10.52 12.39
C PRO A 52 7.44 9.63 13.25
N GLY A 53 8.37 8.93 12.58
CA GLY A 53 9.40 8.13 13.25
C GLY A 53 8.94 6.78 13.80
N LYS A 54 7.71 6.33 13.47
CA LYS A 54 7.21 4.99 13.83
C LYS A 54 7.41 3.93 12.73
N GLY A 55 8.10 4.29 11.65
CA GLY A 55 8.37 3.37 10.55
C GLY A 55 7.07 2.94 9.84
N SER A 56 7.01 1.69 9.38
CA SER A 56 5.89 1.20 8.59
C SER A 56 4.55 1.17 9.33
N ILE A 57 4.56 1.10 10.67
CA ILE A 57 3.31 1.09 11.44
C ILE A 57 2.66 2.48 11.51
N GLY A 58 3.45 3.55 11.49
CA GLY A 58 2.96 4.93 11.40
C GLY A 58 2.28 5.14 10.05
N GLY A 59 2.99 4.78 8.97
CA GLY A 59 2.44 4.82 7.62
C GLY A 59 1.15 4.00 7.46
N LEU A 60 1.11 2.79 8.01
CA LEU A 60 -0.09 1.93 8.03
C LEU A 60 -1.26 2.62 8.74
N PHE A 61 -1.04 3.13 9.94
CA PHE A 61 -2.06 3.83 10.73
C PHE A 61 -2.60 5.05 9.97
N SER A 62 -1.70 5.90 9.48
CA SER A 62 -2.02 7.11 8.75
C SER A 62 -2.82 6.82 7.48
N GLY A 63 -2.45 5.78 6.73
CA GLY A 63 -3.18 5.33 5.54
C GLY A 63 -4.59 4.85 5.85
N ILE A 64 -4.75 3.98 6.85
CA ILE A 64 -6.07 3.47 7.26
C ILE A 64 -6.95 4.61 7.78
N LEU A 65 -6.40 5.50 8.60
CA LEU A 65 -7.11 6.64 9.18
C LEU A 65 -7.74 7.53 8.08
N HIS A 66 -6.98 7.80 7.02
CA HIS A 66 -7.37 8.67 5.90
C HIS A 66 -8.08 7.96 4.74
N SER A 67 -8.19 6.63 4.78
CA SER A 67 -8.97 5.86 3.79
C SER A 67 -10.46 6.20 3.90
N HIS A 68 -11.18 6.28 2.78
CA HIS A 68 -12.62 6.51 2.80
C HIS A 68 -13.40 5.21 3.00
N ASN A 69 -12.79 4.08 2.64
CA ASN A 69 -13.42 2.78 2.61
C ASN A 69 -13.34 2.04 3.97
N PRO A 70 -14.29 1.13 4.27
CA PRO A 70 -14.27 0.35 5.51
C PRO A 70 -13.12 -0.66 5.57
N TYR A 71 -12.56 -1.02 4.42
CA TYR A 71 -11.40 -1.88 4.29
C TYR A 71 -10.33 -1.23 3.42
N SER A 72 -9.07 -1.44 3.79
CA SER A 72 -7.91 -0.99 3.02
C SER A 72 -6.97 -2.16 2.77
N PHE A 73 -6.60 -2.39 1.51
CA PHE A 73 -5.45 -3.23 1.19
C PHE A 73 -4.17 -2.42 1.37
N VAL A 74 -3.19 -3.00 2.05
CA VAL A 74 -1.92 -2.36 2.37
C VAL A 74 -0.81 -3.15 1.71
N VAL A 75 0.05 -2.42 1.00
CA VAL A 75 1.25 -2.96 0.37
C VAL A 75 2.48 -2.09 0.64
N ALA A 76 3.65 -2.70 0.84
CA ALA A 76 4.91 -1.97 0.90
C ALA A 76 5.40 -1.57 -0.51
N CYS A 77 6.09 -0.43 -0.59
CA CYS A 77 6.65 0.07 -1.86
C CYS A 77 7.86 -0.73 -2.39
N ASP A 78 8.36 -1.72 -1.66
CA ASP A 78 9.48 -2.59 -2.06
C ASP A 78 9.05 -4.00 -2.50
N MET A 79 7.80 -4.16 -2.97
CA MET A 79 7.24 -5.41 -3.50
C MET A 79 7.13 -5.42 -5.04
N PRO A 80 8.22 -5.66 -5.79
CA PRO A 80 8.25 -5.56 -7.27
C PRO A 80 7.45 -6.63 -8.02
N TYR A 81 7.10 -7.73 -7.36
CA TYR A 81 6.37 -8.86 -7.96
C TYR A 81 4.92 -8.91 -7.50
N LEU A 82 4.34 -7.75 -7.19
CA LEU A 82 2.93 -7.64 -6.81
C LEU A 82 2.04 -8.19 -7.94
N HIS A 83 1.12 -9.09 -7.59
CA HIS A 83 0.25 -9.78 -8.54
C HIS A 83 -1.21 -9.52 -8.20
N SER A 84 -1.97 -8.98 -9.15
CA SER A 84 -3.39 -8.59 -8.97
C SER A 84 -4.25 -9.72 -8.40
N GLY A 85 -4.15 -10.94 -8.94
CA GLY A 85 -4.94 -12.08 -8.46
C GLY A 85 -4.72 -12.45 -6.98
N VAL A 86 -3.55 -12.16 -6.41
CA VAL A 86 -3.31 -12.36 -4.97
C VAL A 86 -3.99 -11.26 -4.16
N VAL A 87 -3.88 -10.02 -4.62
CA VAL A 87 -4.52 -8.85 -4.03
C VAL A 87 -6.04 -9.03 -4.01
N GLU A 88 -6.64 -9.41 -5.14
CA GLU A 88 -8.07 -9.70 -5.27
C GLU A 88 -8.51 -10.79 -4.29
N ARG A 89 -7.75 -11.88 -4.19
CA ARG A 89 -8.06 -12.98 -3.27
C ARG A 89 -8.08 -12.54 -1.80
N ILE A 90 -7.13 -11.69 -1.40
CA ILE A 90 -7.10 -11.10 -0.05
C ILE A 90 -8.32 -10.18 0.16
N CYS A 91 -8.67 -9.38 -0.86
CA CYS A 91 -9.77 -8.43 -0.78
C CYS A 91 -11.15 -9.08 -0.75
N LEU A 92 -11.33 -10.18 -1.50
CA LEU A 92 -12.57 -10.96 -1.58
C LEU A 92 -12.72 -11.98 -0.45
N SER A 93 -11.74 -12.10 0.45
CA SER A 93 -11.84 -12.97 1.61
C SER A 93 -12.97 -12.51 2.55
N PRO A 94 -13.58 -13.40 3.34
CA PRO A 94 -14.67 -13.04 4.25
C PRO A 94 -14.35 -11.84 5.16
N PRO A 95 -15.36 -11.07 5.60
CA PRO A 95 -15.16 -9.97 6.54
C PRO A 95 -14.38 -10.38 7.80
N ALA A 96 -13.33 -9.63 8.11
CA ALA A 96 -12.46 -9.81 9.28
C ALA A 96 -11.70 -8.50 9.53
N ASP A 97 -11.16 -8.33 10.74
CA ASP A 97 -10.35 -7.15 11.08
C ASP A 97 -9.02 -7.13 10.34
N LEU A 98 -8.46 -8.31 10.07
CA LEU A 98 -7.22 -8.50 9.33
C LEU A 98 -7.29 -9.77 8.48
N VAL A 99 -6.98 -9.63 7.19
CA VAL A 99 -6.65 -10.74 6.30
C VAL A 99 -5.22 -10.56 5.84
N VAL A 100 -4.32 -11.42 6.30
CA VAL A 100 -2.88 -11.35 6.04
C VAL A 100 -2.38 -12.63 5.41
N VAL A 101 -1.42 -12.52 4.50
CA VAL A 101 -0.73 -13.69 3.96
C VAL A 101 0.24 -14.28 4.98
N HIS A 102 0.23 -15.60 5.12
CA HIS A 102 1.17 -16.34 5.93
C HIS A 102 2.21 -17.01 5.02
N LEU A 103 3.45 -16.51 5.05
CA LEU A 103 4.57 -17.06 4.29
C LEU A 103 5.39 -18.01 5.19
N LEU A 104 6.33 -18.74 4.59
CA LEU A 104 7.26 -19.61 5.32
C LEU A 104 8.03 -18.88 6.43
N HIS A 105 8.31 -17.59 6.25
CA HIS A 105 9.07 -16.75 7.17
C HIS A 105 8.18 -15.93 8.12
N GLY A 106 6.88 -16.25 8.17
CA GLY A 106 5.88 -15.54 8.98
C GLY A 106 4.92 -14.69 8.16
N ILE A 107 4.15 -13.86 8.88
CA ILE A 107 3.15 -12.98 8.28
C ILE A 107 3.78 -11.78 7.58
N GLN A 108 3.11 -11.25 6.57
CA GLN A 108 3.46 -9.99 5.92
C GLN A 108 2.39 -8.94 6.18
N PRO A 109 2.51 -8.13 7.25
CA PRO A 109 1.52 -7.11 7.60
C PRO A 109 1.33 -6.07 6.49
N LEU A 110 2.39 -5.79 5.72
CA LEU A 110 2.35 -4.87 4.58
C LEU A 110 1.99 -5.59 3.27
N HIS A 111 1.21 -6.66 3.36
CA HIS A 111 0.57 -7.35 2.24
C HIS A 111 -0.74 -7.98 2.74
N ALA A 112 -1.67 -7.12 3.14
CA ALA A 112 -2.84 -7.51 3.91
C ALA A 112 -4.02 -6.56 3.70
N ARG A 113 -5.23 -7.04 3.98
CA ARG A 113 -6.43 -6.20 4.10
C ARG A 113 -6.72 -5.92 5.58
N TYR A 114 -6.85 -4.65 5.91
CA TYR A 114 -7.21 -4.16 7.23
C TYR A 114 -8.63 -3.61 7.24
N SER A 115 -9.37 -3.87 8.31
CA SER A 115 -10.58 -3.14 8.67
C SER A 115 -10.20 -1.77 9.24
N LYS A 116 -11.03 -0.76 8.98
CA LYS A 116 -10.90 0.57 9.58
C LYS A 116 -11.45 0.65 11.02
N LYS A 117 -12.18 -0.37 11.46
CA LYS A 117 -12.88 -0.38 12.76
C LYS A 117 -11.95 -0.54 13.96
#